data_AF-A0A381V2D5-F1
#
_entry.id   AF-A0A381V2D5-F1
#
_cell.length_a   1.000
_cell.length_b   1.000
_cell.length_c   1.000
_cell.angle_alpha   90.00
_cell.angle_beta   90.00
_cell.angle_gamma   90.00
#
_symmetry.space_group_name_H-M   'P 1'
#
loop_
_entity.id
_entity.type
_entity.pdbx_description
1 polymer ?
#
loop_
_entity_poly.entity_id
_entity_poly.type
_entity_poly.pdbx_seq_one_letter_code
_entity_poly.pdbx_strand_id
1 'polypeptide(L)'
;MSALQNNIPITQGLFGTTELDETRSAAIKKTYALLSLSVVAAIAGGFIGARTPALIQFFSTWMGWIVAMIALNAIPRVAMAARHNPVMGTLALIGDGLISGLVLAPVLYMASVVAPDIVPAALILTAIVFTGVTFAVMITKAQFSAPRGLMTGMFFAIIGVIVLNMF
;
A
#
# COMPACT_ATOMS: atom_id res chain seq x y z
N MET A 1 29.46 -0.10 18.14
CA MET A 1 29.77 -1.34 17.42
C MET A 1 30.13 -2.39 18.45
N SER A 2 29.25 -3.36 18.73
CA SER A 2 29.54 -4.45 19.69
C SER A 2 29.31 -5.79 19.01
N ALA A 3 30.36 -6.60 18.99
CA ALA A 3 30.56 -7.79 18.18
C ALA A 3 29.80 -9.04 18.69
N LEU A 4 28.50 -8.90 19.01
CA LEU A 4 27.65 -10.01 19.48
C LEU A 4 26.46 -10.31 18.55
N GLN A 5 26.36 -9.65 17.40
CA GLN A 5 25.20 -9.73 16.51
C GLN A 5 25.29 -10.83 15.44
N ASN A 6 26.31 -11.71 15.51
CA ASN A 6 26.68 -12.61 14.42
C ASN A 6 26.50 -14.11 14.72
N ASN A 7 25.50 -14.49 15.54
CA ASN A 7 25.25 -15.91 15.78
C ASN A 7 23.77 -16.27 16.00
N ILE A 8 22.87 -15.61 15.28
CA ILE A 8 21.50 -16.10 15.17
C ILE A 8 21.52 -17.21 14.11
N PRO A 9 21.24 -18.48 14.46
CA PRO A 9 21.24 -19.55 13.48
C PRO A 9 20.25 -19.23 12.35
N ILE A 10 20.63 -19.52 11.10
CA ILE A 10 19.85 -19.20 9.89
C ILE A 10 18.40 -19.72 10.02
N THR A 11 18.21 -20.85 10.70
CA THR A 11 16.90 -21.45 11.02
C THR A 11 16.02 -20.55 11.89
N GLN A 12 16.60 -19.83 12.85
CA GLN A 12 15.89 -18.88 13.71
C GLN A 12 15.69 -17.52 13.04
N GLY A 13 16.52 -17.16 12.06
CA GLY A 13 16.26 -16.02 11.16
C GLY A 13 15.17 -16.28 10.10
N LEU A 14 14.96 -17.54 9.73
CA LEU A 14 13.94 -17.99 8.77
C LEU A 14 12.60 -18.36 9.42
N PHE A 15 12.60 -18.91 10.64
CA PHE A 15 11.41 -19.46 11.30
C PHE A 15 11.23 -18.98 12.76
N GLY A 16 12.09 -18.11 13.26
CA GLY A 16 12.00 -17.61 14.62
C GLY A 16 10.83 -16.65 14.78
N THR A 17 9.81 -17.07 15.54
CA THR A 17 8.76 -16.19 16.02
C THR A 17 9.22 -15.53 17.31
N THR A 18 9.66 -14.28 17.25
CA THR A 18 9.83 -13.47 18.46
C THR A 18 8.47 -12.98 18.92
N GLU A 19 8.15 -13.17 20.21
CA GLU A 19 6.93 -12.61 20.78
C GLU A 19 6.98 -11.08 20.76
N LEU A 20 5.88 -10.45 20.34
CA LEU A 20 5.77 -9.00 20.27
C LEU A 20 5.59 -8.40 21.68
N ASP A 21 6.54 -7.54 22.05
CA ASP A 21 6.38 -6.61 23.18
C ASP A 21 5.08 -5.80 23.05
N GLU A 22 4.39 -5.55 24.16
CA GLU A 22 3.05 -4.95 24.19
C GLU A 22 3.01 -3.57 23.53
N THR A 23 4.09 -2.79 23.70
CA THR A 23 4.31 -1.49 23.05
C THR A 23 4.37 -1.60 21.53
N ARG A 24 5.01 -2.65 20.99
CA ARG A 24 5.08 -2.90 19.53
C ARG A 24 3.74 -3.34 18.98
N SER A 25 3.00 -4.16 19.72
CA SER A 25 1.66 -4.60 19.33
C SER A 25 0.70 -3.39 19.19
N ALA A 26 0.75 -2.45 20.14
CA ALA A 26 -0.02 -1.22 20.08
C ALA A 26 0.35 -0.34 18.87
N ALA A 27 1.65 -0.20 18.57
CA ALA A 27 2.13 0.53 17.40
C ALA A 27 1.68 -0.13 16.08
N ILE A 28 1.75 -1.45 15.99
CA ILE A 28 1.28 -2.22 14.83
C ILE A 28 -0.22 -2.00 14.62
N LYS A 29 -1.04 -2.15 15.66
CA LYS A 29 -2.49 -1.91 15.58
C LYS A 29 -2.81 -0.50 15.10
N LYS A 30 -2.10 0.51 15.60
CA LYS A 30 -2.28 1.91 15.18
C LYS A 30 -1.94 2.10 13.70
N THR A 31 -0.85 1.51 13.22
CA THR A 31 -0.46 1.58 11.80
C THR A 31 -1.50 0.93 10.90
N TYR A 32 -1.99 -0.26 11.24
CA TYR A 32 -3.03 -0.94 10.47
C TYR A 32 -4.38 -0.20 10.50
N ALA A 33 -4.73 0.45 11.62
CA ALA A 33 -5.94 1.26 11.72
C ALA A 33 -5.86 2.56 10.89
N LEU A 34 -4.70 3.22 10.90
CA LEU A 34 -4.46 4.38 10.05
C LEU A 34 -4.44 3.99 8.56
N LEU A 35 -3.80 2.87 8.23
CA LEU A 35 -3.77 2.33 6.88
C LEU A 35 -5.16 1.98 6.37
N SER A 36 -6.00 1.29 7.16
CA SER A 36 -7.36 0.96 6.74
C SER A 36 -8.20 2.20 6.46
N LEU A 37 -8.05 3.24 7.28
CA LEU A 37 -8.72 4.53 7.09
C LEU A 37 -8.32 5.20 5.76
N SER A 38 -7.02 5.17 5.43
CA SER A 38 -6.51 5.69 4.16
C SER A 38 -7.00 4.87 2.96
N VAL A 39 -7.04 3.53 3.08
CA VAL A 39 -7.56 2.64 2.02
C VAL A 39 -9.04 2.90 1.75
N VAL A 40 -9.87 3.09 2.78
CA VAL A 40 -11.29 3.44 2.61
C VAL A 40 -11.43 4.78 1.88
N ALA A 41 -10.60 5.77 2.22
CA ALA A 41 -10.57 7.05 1.52
C ALA A 41 -10.16 6.88 0.05
N ALA A 42 -9.18 6.02 -0.23
CA ALA A 42 -8.74 5.71 -1.59
C ALA A 42 -9.82 5.01 -2.43
N ILE A 43 -10.59 4.09 -1.82
CA ILE A 43 -11.73 3.46 -2.49
C ILE A 43 -12.76 4.52 -2.89
N ALA A 44 -13.10 5.44 -1.97
CA ALA A 44 -14.01 6.54 -2.27
C ALA A 44 -13.46 7.45 -3.38
N GLY A 45 -12.18 7.81 -3.32
CA GLY A 45 -11.51 8.64 -4.32
C GLY A 45 -11.47 7.98 -5.70
N GLY A 46 -11.14 6.70 -5.78
CA GLY A 46 -11.13 5.93 -7.02
C GLY A 46 -12.53 5.76 -7.62
N PHE A 47 -13.54 5.54 -6.80
CA PHE A 47 -14.93 5.43 -7.26
C PHE A 47 -15.48 6.76 -7.81
N ILE A 48 -15.20 7.87 -7.12
CA ILE A 48 -15.57 9.22 -7.59
C ILE A 48 -14.80 9.56 -8.86
N GLY A 49 -13.49 9.30 -8.88
CA GLY A 49 -12.60 9.59 -9.99
C GLY A 49 -12.98 8.84 -11.27
N ALA A 50 -13.20 7.53 -11.17
CA ALA A 50 -13.56 6.68 -12.32
C ALA A 50 -14.95 6.98 -12.90
N ARG A 51 -15.81 7.71 -12.17
CA ARG A 51 -17.14 8.14 -12.64
C ARG A 51 -17.17 9.58 -13.13
N THR A 52 -16.08 10.32 -13.00
CA THR A 52 -16.03 11.74 -13.36
C THR A 52 -15.22 11.91 -14.65
N PRO A 53 -15.87 12.13 -15.82
CA PRO A 53 -15.18 12.24 -17.10
C PRO A 53 -14.12 13.34 -17.12
N ALA A 54 -14.38 14.46 -16.44
CA ALA A 54 -13.43 15.58 -16.36
C ALA A 54 -12.12 15.19 -15.64
N LEU A 55 -12.19 14.39 -14.58
CA LEU A 55 -11.01 13.90 -13.85
C LEU A 55 -10.22 12.90 -14.70
N ILE A 56 -10.91 11.99 -15.39
CA ILE A 56 -10.28 11.01 -16.28
C ILE A 56 -9.56 11.72 -17.42
N GLN A 57 -10.21 12.70 -18.06
CA GLN A 57 -9.62 13.49 -19.15
C GLN A 57 -8.43 14.31 -18.64
N PHE A 58 -8.57 14.98 -17.49
CA PHE A 58 -7.49 15.75 -16.90
C PHE A 58 -6.26 14.89 -16.65
N PHE A 59 -6.38 13.79 -15.91
CA PHE A 59 -5.25 12.91 -15.59
C PHE A 59 -4.70 12.12 -16.78
N SER A 60 -5.46 12.01 -17.88
CA SER A 60 -4.98 11.42 -19.14
C SER A 60 -4.15 12.39 -19.99
N THR A 61 -4.17 13.70 -19.70
CA THR A 61 -3.30 14.67 -20.40
C THR A 61 -1.87 14.65 -19.86
N TRP A 62 -0.91 15.12 -20.66
CA TRP A 62 0.50 15.18 -20.23
C TRP A 62 0.71 16.09 -19.00
N MET A 63 -0.04 17.20 -18.88
CA MET A 63 -0.02 18.02 -17.66
C MET A 63 -0.61 17.27 -16.47
N GLY A 64 -1.75 16.58 -16.66
CA GLY A 64 -2.37 15.78 -15.61
C GLY A 64 -1.49 14.64 -15.12
N TRP A 65 -0.72 14.01 -16.01
CA TRP A 65 0.27 13.01 -15.65
C TRP A 65 1.38 13.58 -14.76
N ILE A 66 1.90 14.78 -15.06
CA ILE A 66 2.88 15.46 -14.20
C ILE A 66 2.26 15.77 -12.83
N VAL A 67 1.03 16.30 -12.81
CA VAL A 67 0.30 16.59 -11.57
C VAL A 67 0.08 15.31 -10.76
N ALA A 68 -0.27 14.19 -11.40
CA ALA A 68 -0.40 12.88 -10.78
C ALA A 68 0.93 12.42 -10.16
N MET A 69 2.03 12.52 -10.90
CA MET A 69 3.36 12.14 -10.41
C MET A 69 3.79 13.00 -9.22
N ILE A 70 3.52 14.30 -9.26
CA ILE A 70 3.79 15.20 -8.14
C ILE A 70 2.88 14.85 -6.96
N ALA A 71 1.58 14.69 -7.17
CA ALA A 71 0.61 14.38 -6.13
C ALA A 71 0.97 13.09 -5.39
N LEU A 72 1.23 11.99 -6.12
CA LEU A 72 1.59 10.69 -5.56
C LEU A 72 2.93 10.69 -4.79
N ASN A 73 3.82 11.65 -5.06
CA ASN A 73 5.12 11.75 -4.37
C ASN A 73 5.14 12.81 -3.27
N ALA A 74 4.40 13.91 -3.44
CA ALA A 74 4.43 15.05 -2.54
C ALA A 74 3.44 14.89 -1.39
N ILE A 75 2.25 14.35 -1.62
CA ILE A 75 1.21 14.23 -0.58
C ILE A 75 1.65 13.26 0.54
N PRO A 76 2.28 12.11 0.26
CA PRO A 76 2.83 11.26 1.32
C PRO A 76 3.93 11.97 2.12
N ARG A 77 4.74 12.82 1.48
CA ARG A 77 5.77 13.62 2.17
C ARG A 77 5.14 14.67 3.09
N VAL A 78 4.05 15.29 2.67
CA VAL A 78 3.28 16.22 3.50
C VAL A 78 2.64 15.49 4.67
N ALA A 79 2.05 14.30 4.45
CA ALA A 79 1.52 13.47 5.53
C ALA A 79 2.61 13.09 6.56
N MET A 80 3.82 12.77 6.08
CA MET A 80 4.98 12.51 6.95
C MET A 80 5.44 13.74 7.73
N ALA A 81 5.31 14.95 7.17
CA ALA A 81 5.64 16.20 7.87
C ALA A 81 4.59 16.57 8.93
N ALA A 82 3.32 16.29 8.65
CA ALA A 82 2.19 16.54 9.54
C ALA A 82 2.07 15.56 10.72
N ARG A 83 2.91 14.51 10.77
CA ARG A 83 2.86 13.44 11.80
C ARG A 83 3.02 13.91 13.24
N HIS A 84 3.55 15.12 13.45
CA HIS A 84 3.78 15.70 14.78
C HIS A 84 2.46 15.98 15.51
N ASN A 85 1.36 16.22 14.78
CA ASN A 85 0.04 16.39 15.35
C ASN A 85 -0.85 15.18 14.96
N PRO A 86 -1.40 14.44 15.93
CA PRO A 86 -2.20 13.23 15.65
C PRO A 86 -3.44 13.49 14.78
N VAL A 87 -4.09 14.65 14.94
CA VAL A 87 -5.28 15.01 14.13
C VAL A 87 -4.86 15.35 12.70
N MET A 88 -3.79 16.14 12.56
CA MET A 88 -3.31 16.56 11.24
C MET A 88 -2.67 15.42 10.45
N GLY A 89 -1.92 14.54 11.10
CA GLY A 89 -1.37 13.35 10.47
C GLY A 89 -2.46 12.42 9.96
N THR A 90 -3.52 12.21 10.74
CA THR A 90 -4.65 11.34 10.33
C THR A 90 -5.42 11.95 9.15
N LEU A 91 -5.71 13.25 9.18
CA LEU A 91 -6.38 13.94 8.07
C LEU A 91 -5.52 13.96 6.80
N ALA A 92 -4.22 14.19 6.93
CA ALA A 92 -3.30 14.13 5.80
C ALA A 92 -3.23 12.73 5.18
N LEU A 93 -3.31 11.67 6.00
CA LEU A 93 -3.33 10.29 5.54
C LEU A 93 -4.64 9.90 4.83
N ILE A 94 -5.78 10.40 5.31
CA ILE A 94 -7.07 10.28 4.63
C ILE A 94 -7.03 11.01 3.30
N GLY A 95 -6.54 12.25 3.29
CA GLY A 95 -6.41 13.06 2.08
C GLY A 95 -5.47 12.42 1.05
N ASP A 96 -4.36 11.85 1.50
CA ASP A 96 -3.44 11.07 0.67
C ASP A 96 -4.13 9.86 0.04
N GLY A 97 -4.88 9.09 0.84
CA GLY A 97 -5.71 7.99 0.34
C GLY A 97 -6.69 8.46 -0.72
N LEU A 98 -7.48 9.50 -0.43
CA LEU A 98 -8.47 10.05 -1.35
C LEU A 98 -7.86 10.52 -2.67
N ILE A 99 -6.76 11.30 -2.61
CA ILE A 99 -6.12 11.87 -3.79
C ILE A 99 -5.42 10.79 -4.60
N SER A 100 -4.74 9.84 -3.96
CA SER A 100 -4.14 8.70 -4.67
C SER A 100 -5.19 7.87 -5.40
N GLY A 101 -6.35 7.63 -4.78
CA GLY A 101 -7.51 7.02 -5.44
C GLY A 101 -8.01 7.81 -6.67
N LEU A 102 -8.13 9.14 -6.54
CA LEU A 102 -8.54 10.01 -7.64
C LEU A 102 -7.54 10.01 -8.81
N VAL A 103 -6.25 10.00 -8.51
CA VAL A 103 -5.18 9.96 -9.52
C VAL A 103 -5.21 8.65 -10.32
N LEU A 104 -5.62 7.54 -9.68
CA LEU A 104 -5.76 6.24 -10.35
C LEU A 104 -7.00 6.15 -11.26
N ALA A 105 -7.84 7.19 -11.33
CA ALA A 105 -9.07 7.19 -12.11
C ALA A 105 -8.92 6.77 -13.59
N PRO A 106 -7.92 7.25 -14.37
CA PRO A 106 -7.78 6.83 -15.77
C PRO A 106 -7.51 5.33 -15.92
N VAL A 107 -6.73 4.75 -15.00
CA VAL A 107 -6.40 3.33 -15.02
C VAL A 107 -7.61 2.49 -14.65
N LEU A 108 -8.37 2.91 -13.62
CA LEU A 108 -9.62 2.24 -13.22
C LEU A 108 -10.67 2.32 -14.33
N TYR A 109 -10.78 3.47 -15.00
CA TYR A 109 -11.65 3.64 -16.14
C TYR A 109 -11.26 2.72 -17.30
N MET A 110 -9.97 2.69 -17.67
CA MET A 110 -9.49 1.82 -18.75
C MET A 110 -9.74 0.34 -18.44
N ALA A 111 -9.53 -0.09 -17.20
CA ALA A 111 -9.85 -1.44 -16.77
C ALA A 111 -11.35 -1.75 -16.92
N SER A 112 -12.22 -0.82 -16.54
CA SER A 112 -13.68 -0.98 -16.66
C SER A 112 -14.18 -1.02 -18.11
N VAL A 113 -13.47 -0.38 -19.05
CA VAL A 113 -13.79 -0.42 -20.48
C VAL A 113 -13.46 -1.79 -21.07
N VAL A 114 -12.37 -2.43 -20.64
CA VAL A 114 -11.99 -3.77 -21.09
C VAL A 114 -12.92 -4.84 -20.49
N ALA A 115 -13.23 -4.72 -19.20
CA ALA A 115 -14.16 -5.61 -18.51
C ALA A 115 -14.88 -4.84 -17.38
N PRO A 116 -16.20 -4.60 -17.46
CA PRO A 116 -16.92 -3.75 -16.50
C PRO A 116 -16.89 -4.27 -15.06
N ASP A 117 -16.82 -5.60 -14.88
CA ASP A 117 -16.83 -6.25 -13.57
C ASP A 117 -15.43 -6.39 -12.93
N ILE A 118 -14.36 -6.02 -13.64
CA ILE A 118 -12.99 -6.27 -13.16
C ILE A 118 -12.62 -5.41 -11.95
N VAL A 119 -13.09 -4.16 -11.91
CA VAL A 119 -12.74 -3.21 -10.84
C VAL A 119 -13.34 -3.64 -9.49
N PRO A 120 -14.65 -3.95 -9.40
CA PRO A 120 -15.23 -4.50 -8.16
C PRO A 120 -14.61 -5.85 -7.77
N ALA A 121 -14.35 -6.74 -8.75
CA ALA A 121 -13.74 -8.05 -8.48
C ALA A 121 -12.33 -7.92 -7.89
N ALA A 122 -11.48 -7.06 -8.48
CA ALA A 122 -10.14 -6.78 -7.99
C ALA A 122 -10.14 -6.15 -6.58
N LEU A 123 -11.11 -5.27 -6.31
CA LEU A 123 -11.30 -4.68 -4.97
C LEU A 123 -11.64 -5.76 -3.94
N ILE A 124 -12.61 -6.63 -4.23
CA ILE A 124 -13.03 -7.70 -3.31
C ILE A 124 -11.87 -8.65 -3.04
N LEU A 125 -11.16 -9.08 -4.08
CA LEU A 125 -9.99 -9.96 -3.94
C LEU A 125 -8.91 -9.31 -3.06
N THR A 126 -8.59 -8.04 -3.32
CA THR A 126 -7.59 -7.30 -2.53
C THR A 126 -8.04 -7.16 -1.08
N ALA A 127 -9.32 -6.87 -0.83
CA ALA A 127 -9.87 -6.74 0.51
C ALA A 127 -9.81 -8.07 1.28
N ILE A 128 -10.13 -9.19 0.64
CA ILE A 128 -10.03 -10.53 1.25
C ILE A 128 -8.59 -10.85 1.61
N VAL A 129 -7.65 -10.68 0.68
CA VAL A 129 -6.23 -10.97 0.91
C VAL A 129 -5.66 -10.06 2.00
N PHE A 130 -5.89 -8.75 1.90
CA PHE A 130 -5.39 -7.77 2.85
C PHE A 130 -5.93 -8.01 4.26
N THR A 131 -7.24 -8.23 4.38
CA THR A 131 -7.90 -8.49 5.68
C THR A 131 -7.46 -9.83 6.24
N GLY A 132 -7.42 -10.88 5.43
CA GLY A 132 -6.99 -12.22 5.85
C GLY A 132 -5.56 -12.23 6.40
N VAL A 133 -4.62 -11.60 5.68
CA VAL A 133 -3.23 -11.48 6.13
C VAL A 133 -3.14 -10.60 7.39
N THR A 134 -3.87 -9.49 7.44
CA THR A 134 -3.88 -8.59 8.61
C THR A 134 -4.38 -9.30 9.87
N PHE A 135 -5.51 -10.04 9.78
CA PHE A 135 -6.04 -10.81 10.90
C PHE A 135 -5.10 -11.93 11.32
N ALA A 136 -4.52 -12.66 10.37
CA ALA A 136 -3.55 -13.71 10.66
C ALA A 136 -2.37 -13.17 11.47
N VAL A 137 -1.81 -12.02 11.07
CA VAL A 137 -0.70 -11.36 11.79
C VAL A 137 -1.14 -10.85 13.17
N MET A 138 -2.35 -10.27 13.29
CA MET A 138 -2.85 -9.75 14.57
C MET A 138 -3.16 -10.85 15.59
N ILE A 139 -3.67 -12.00 15.15
CA ILE A 139 -3.96 -13.15 16.03
C ILE A 139 -2.66 -13.84 16.45
N THR A 140 -1.76 -14.10 15.50
CA THR A 140 -0.54 -14.86 15.78
C THR A 140 0.47 -14.08 16.62
N LYS A 141 0.43 -12.74 16.63
CA LYS A 141 1.40 -11.85 17.32
C LYS A 141 2.87 -12.22 17.04
N ALA A 142 3.14 -12.96 15.97
CA ALA A 142 4.44 -13.46 15.61
C ALA A 142 5.09 -12.48 14.62
N GLN A 143 6.39 -12.23 14.79
CA GLN A 143 7.16 -11.50 13.79
C GLN A 143 7.55 -12.48 12.67
N PHE A 144 6.89 -12.38 11.53
CA PHE A 144 7.34 -13.08 10.32
C PHE A 144 8.54 -12.35 9.73
N SER A 145 9.74 -12.89 9.96
CA SER A 145 10.93 -12.50 9.22
C SER A 145 10.83 -13.12 7.83
N ALA A 146 10.19 -12.42 6.89
CA ALA A 146 10.26 -12.81 5.48
C ALA A 146 11.74 -12.86 5.08
N PRO A 147 12.26 -14.02 4.61
CA PRO A 147 13.67 -14.12 4.24
C PRO A 147 13.96 -13.07 3.19
N ARG A 148 14.89 -12.13 3.50
CA ARG A 148 15.22 -11.02 2.59
C ARG A 148 15.55 -11.51 1.17
N GLY A 149 16.17 -12.69 1.05
CA GLY A 149 16.45 -13.34 -0.22
C GLY A 149 15.21 -13.72 -1.04
N LEU A 150 14.10 -14.14 -0.40
CA LEU A 150 12.85 -14.47 -1.10
C LEU A 150 12.19 -13.21 -1.65
N MET A 151 12.11 -12.14 -0.85
CA MET A 151 11.55 -10.86 -1.30
C MET A 151 12.37 -10.25 -2.45
N THR A 152 13.70 -10.29 -2.36
CA THR A 152 14.58 -9.85 -3.45
C THR A 152 14.41 -10.71 -4.71
N GLY A 153 14.29 -12.03 -4.56
CA GLY A 153 14.06 -12.94 -5.69
C GLY A 153 12.73 -12.66 -6.40
N MET A 154 11.65 -12.45 -5.66
CA MET A 154 10.34 -12.08 -6.23
C MET A 154 10.39 -10.74 -6.96
N PHE A 155 11.09 -9.75 -6.41
CA PHE A 155 11.23 -8.44 -7.04
C PHE A 155 11.89 -8.53 -8.42
N PHE A 156 13.03 -9.23 -8.52
CA PHE A 156 13.71 -9.41 -9.81
C PHE A 156 12.91 -10.28 -10.78
N ALA A 157 12.19 -11.29 -10.28
CA ALA A 157 11.30 -12.10 -11.12
C ALA A 157 10.20 -11.25 -11.76
N ILE A 158 9.54 -10.37 -10.99
CA ILE A 158 8.49 -9.47 -11.50
C ILE A 158 9.07 -8.50 -12.52
N ILE A 159 10.24 -7.89 -12.26
CA ILE A 159 10.91 -7.02 -13.25
C ILE A 159 11.21 -7.79 -14.53
N GLY A 160 11.74 -9.01 -14.42
CA GLY A 160 12.02 -9.88 -15.57
C GLY A 160 10.76 -10.13 -16.39
N VAL A 161 9.64 -10.45 -15.76
CA VAL A 161 8.35 -10.65 -16.44
C VAL A 161 7.85 -9.35 -17.09
N ILE A 162 7.97 -8.20 -16.43
CA ILE A 162 7.60 -6.90 -17.01
C ILE A 162 8.41 -6.64 -18.28
N VAL A 163 9.74 -6.81 -18.23
CA VAL A 163 10.62 -6.59 -19.39
C VAL A 163 10.30 -7.58 -20.52
N LEU A 164 10.08 -8.86 -20.20
CA LEU A 164 9.69 -9.87 -21.18
C LEU A 164 8.33 -9.57 -21.81
N ASN A 165 7.39 -9.00 -21.07
CA ASN A 165 6.08 -8.61 -21.58
C ASN A 165 6.12 -7.34 -22.46
N MET A 166 7.24 -6.61 -22.47
CA MET A 166 7.43 -5.45 -23.35
C MET A 166 7.84 -5.83 -24.78
N PHE A 167 8.21 -7.09 -25.04
CA PHE A 167 8.57 -7.64 -26.36
C PHE A 167 7.48 -8.60 -26.86
#